data_AF-A0A7K1AGL6-F1
#
_entry.id   AF-A0A7K1AGL6-F1
#
_cell.length_a   1.000
_cell.length_b   1.000
_cell.length_c   1.000
_cell.angle_alpha   90.00
_cell.angle_beta   90.00
_cell.angle_gamma   90.00
#
_symmetry.space_group_name_H-M   'P 1'
#
loop_
_entity.id
_entity.type
_entity.pdbx_description
1 polymer ?
#
loop_
_entity_poly.entity_id
_entity_poly.type
_entity_poly.pdbx_seq_one_letter_code
_entity_poly.pdbx_strand_id
1 'polypeptide(L)'
;MFAKQHERAHPDANCEEWTFSWWDEDQAIAGYTSYRLLGQSDAWYCWGLWRPDAPLLHITEFEIPRRSDPMIAKASALWAEYTCDSPFEQWSLGNETYAVELEDPQDALGLAYGNAVPIASDLEWYADGEIEFIVDGYQQSGVLLGAIETLGGTIEISEIRAARTHRWTAEATLPQAVSGKVVAHLGPRLPFKFPTGDVLDLVLTVDGWVTQ
;
A
#
# COMPACT_ATOMS: atom_id res chain seq x y z
N MET A 1 18.96 16.68 1.02
CA MET A 1 17.71 17.14 1.66
C MET A 1 16.62 17.07 0.60
N PHE A 2 15.50 16.42 0.88
CA PHE A 2 14.37 16.39 -0.05
C PHE A 2 13.66 17.74 -0.07
N ALA A 3 13.24 18.18 -1.24
CA ALA A 3 12.43 19.38 -1.43
C ALA A 3 10.96 18.98 -1.59
N LYS A 4 10.03 19.89 -1.29
CA LYS A 4 8.57 19.64 -1.38
C LYS A 4 8.11 19.06 -2.72
N GLN A 5 8.84 19.35 -3.81
CA GLN A 5 8.57 18.80 -5.13
C GLN A 5 8.73 17.27 -5.21
N HIS A 6 9.53 16.65 -4.34
CA HIS A 6 9.73 15.20 -4.28
C HIS A 6 8.57 14.44 -3.61
N GLU A 7 7.48 15.12 -3.24
CA GLU A 7 6.21 14.49 -2.84
C GLU A 7 5.27 14.31 -4.04
N ARG A 8 5.62 14.88 -5.20
CA ARG A 8 4.82 14.81 -6.42
C ARG A 8 5.41 13.76 -7.36
N ALA A 9 4.57 13.29 -8.29
CA ALA A 9 5.01 12.43 -9.37
C ALA A 9 6.17 13.06 -10.17
N HIS A 10 7.20 12.27 -10.44
CA HIS A 10 8.40 12.66 -11.17
C HIS A 10 8.21 12.41 -12.67
N PRO A 11 8.14 13.45 -13.52
CA PRO A 11 7.84 13.28 -14.95
C PRO A 11 8.86 12.43 -15.71
N ASP A 12 10.11 12.41 -15.25
CA ASP A 12 11.22 11.69 -15.87
C ASP A 12 11.41 10.26 -15.32
N ALA A 13 10.59 9.84 -14.36
CA ALA A 13 10.62 8.48 -13.83
C ALA A 13 9.89 7.50 -14.77
N ASN A 14 10.49 6.34 -14.99
CA ASN A 14 9.86 5.22 -15.70
C ASN A 14 9.17 4.26 -14.72
N CYS A 15 9.53 4.29 -13.44
CA CYS A 15 8.84 3.59 -12.38
C CYS A 15 8.87 4.44 -11.12
N GLU A 16 7.70 4.66 -10.52
CA GLU A 16 7.54 5.48 -9.32
C GLU A 16 6.47 4.87 -8.43
N GLU A 17 6.71 4.82 -7.13
CA GLU A 17 5.87 4.09 -6.18
C GLU A 17 5.73 4.84 -4.86
N TRP A 18 4.49 4.94 -4.42
CA TRP A 18 4.12 5.33 -3.06
C TRP A 18 3.62 4.10 -2.33
N THR A 19 4.12 3.87 -1.12
CA THR A 19 3.64 2.80 -0.25
C THR A 19 3.26 3.38 1.11
N PHE A 20 2.16 2.93 1.68
CA PHE A 20 1.78 3.19 3.06
C PHE A 20 1.43 1.88 3.73
N SER A 21 1.95 1.68 4.93
CA SER A 21 1.74 0.47 5.71
C SER A 21 1.37 0.86 7.14
N TRP A 22 0.51 0.08 7.77
CA TRP A 22 0.05 0.35 9.13
C TRP A 22 -0.15 -0.95 9.90
N TRP A 23 -0.03 -0.87 11.22
CA TRP A 23 -0.26 -1.99 12.12
C TRP A 23 -0.46 -1.51 13.55
N ASP A 24 -1.25 -2.29 14.28
CA ASP A 24 -1.36 -2.17 15.73
C ASP A 24 -0.29 -3.05 16.42
N GLU A 25 0.14 -2.65 17.62
CA GLU A 25 1.10 -3.38 18.46
C GLU A 25 0.55 -4.75 18.88
N ASP A 26 -0.75 -4.82 19.17
CA ASP A 26 -1.43 -6.05 19.58
C ASP A 26 -1.76 -6.97 18.39
N GLN A 27 -1.38 -6.57 17.16
CA GLN A 27 -1.72 -7.28 15.92
C GLN A 27 -3.23 -7.55 15.82
N ALA A 28 -4.06 -6.57 16.20
CA ALA A 28 -5.51 -6.63 16.00
C ALA A 28 -5.90 -6.21 14.58
N ILE A 29 -5.06 -5.42 13.91
CA ILE A 29 -5.26 -4.94 12.55
C ILE A 29 -3.92 -4.60 11.94
N ALA A 30 -3.75 -4.90 10.66
CA ALA A 30 -2.58 -4.50 9.90
C ALA A 30 -2.95 -4.37 8.42
N GLY A 31 -2.31 -3.44 7.71
CA GLY A 31 -2.61 -3.22 6.32
C GLY A 31 -1.50 -2.53 5.54
N TYR A 32 -1.71 -2.50 4.24
CA TYR A 32 -0.77 -1.99 3.27
C TYR A 32 -1.52 -1.45 2.06
N THR A 33 -1.02 -0.37 1.49
CA THR A 33 -1.42 0.08 0.17
C THR A 33 -0.20 0.55 -0.61
N SER A 34 -0.21 0.30 -1.92
CA SER A 34 0.77 0.87 -2.84
C SER A 34 0.12 1.34 -4.11
N TYR A 35 0.63 2.45 -4.61
CA TYR A 35 0.30 2.97 -5.92
C TYR A 35 1.59 3.17 -6.71
N ARG A 36 1.68 2.53 -7.88
CA ARG A 36 2.89 2.51 -8.70
C ARG A 36 2.58 3.00 -10.11
N LEU A 37 3.27 4.04 -10.54
CA LEU A 37 3.24 4.53 -11.92
C LEU A 37 4.30 3.79 -12.75
N LEU A 38 3.92 3.40 -13.98
CA LEU A 38 4.77 2.68 -14.93
C LEU A 38 4.79 3.40 -16.27
N GLY A 39 5.97 3.92 -16.63
CA GLY A 39 6.13 4.79 -17.78
C GLY A 39 5.10 5.93 -17.74
N GLN A 40 4.53 6.29 -18.89
CA GLN A 40 3.53 7.37 -19.01
C GLN A 40 2.11 6.85 -19.27
N SER A 41 1.89 5.54 -19.32
CA SER A 41 0.63 4.93 -19.73
C SER A 41 -0.11 4.22 -18.61
N ASP A 42 0.62 3.56 -17.71
CA ASP A 42 0.03 2.54 -16.84
C ASP A 42 0.31 2.84 -15.36
N ALA A 43 -0.56 2.33 -14.50
CA ALA A 43 -0.38 2.33 -13.07
C ALA A 43 -0.88 1.01 -12.47
N TRP A 44 -0.31 0.64 -11.33
CA TRP A 44 -0.68 -0.51 -10.52
C TRP A 44 -1.12 -0.05 -9.14
N TYR A 45 -2.16 -0.69 -8.63
CA TYR A 45 -2.69 -0.46 -7.30
C TYR A 45 -2.75 -1.77 -6.52
N CYS A 46 -2.26 -1.73 -5.29
CA CYS A 46 -2.42 -2.82 -4.33
C CYS A 46 -2.97 -2.27 -3.02
N TRP A 47 -3.83 -3.04 -2.37
CA TRP A 47 -4.31 -2.75 -1.04
C TRP A 47 -4.62 -4.06 -0.31
N GLY A 48 -4.30 -4.12 0.98
CA GLY A 48 -4.52 -5.30 1.80
C GLY A 48 -4.87 -4.93 3.23
N LEU A 49 -5.83 -5.64 3.82
CA LEU A 49 -6.20 -5.53 5.23
C LEU A 49 -6.30 -6.91 5.87
N TRP A 50 -5.47 -7.12 6.88
CA TRP A 50 -5.47 -8.30 7.72
C TRP A 50 -6.06 -7.96 9.09
N ARG A 51 -6.84 -8.90 9.64
CA ARG A 51 -7.39 -8.90 11.00
C ARG A 51 -7.44 -10.34 11.52
N PRO A 52 -7.36 -10.57 12.84
CA PRO A 52 -7.55 -11.90 13.39
C PRO A 52 -8.98 -12.40 13.12
N ASP A 53 -9.10 -13.70 12.86
CA ASP A 53 -10.38 -14.40 12.68
C ASP A 53 -11.30 -13.82 11.57
N ALA A 54 -10.74 -13.09 10.61
CA ALA A 54 -11.44 -12.58 9.44
C ALA A 54 -10.64 -12.89 8.16
N PRO A 55 -11.31 -13.07 7.00
CA PRO A 55 -10.62 -13.20 5.73
C PRO A 55 -9.74 -11.97 5.44
N LEU A 56 -8.60 -12.20 4.80
CA LEU A 56 -7.78 -11.14 4.22
C LEU A 56 -8.61 -10.42 3.16
N LEU A 57 -8.75 -9.11 3.28
CA LEU A 57 -9.28 -8.27 2.21
C LEU A 57 -8.13 -7.88 1.30
N HIS A 58 -8.19 -8.28 0.03
CA HIS A 58 -7.10 -8.14 -0.93
C HIS A 58 -7.56 -7.46 -2.21
N ILE A 59 -6.80 -6.46 -2.67
CA ILE A 59 -7.03 -5.75 -3.92
C ILE A 59 -5.73 -5.70 -4.70
N THR A 60 -5.79 -6.13 -5.96
CA THR A 60 -4.80 -5.84 -6.98
C THR A 60 -5.50 -5.38 -8.24
N GLU A 61 -5.09 -4.26 -8.78
CA GLU A 61 -5.52 -3.77 -10.09
C GLU A 61 -4.28 -3.31 -10.85
N PHE A 62 -4.08 -3.90 -12.03
CA PHE A 62 -2.85 -3.73 -12.82
C PHE A 62 -3.12 -3.14 -14.20
N GLU A 63 -4.40 -2.94 -14.56
CA GLU A 63 -4.83 -2.37 -15.83
C GLU A 63 -5.40 -0.96 -15.63
N ILE A 64 -4.65 -0.10 -14.91
CA ILE A 64 -5.06 1.29 -14.64
C ILE A 64 -4.41 2.21 -15.67
N PRO A 65 -5.18 2.82 -16.59
CA PRO A 65 -4.64 3.85 -17.48
C PRO A 65 -4.33 5.12 -16.67
N ARG A 66 -3.13 5.69 -16.86
CA ARG A 66 -2.75 6.97 -16.25
C ARG A 66 -3.67 8.09 -16.71
N ARG A 67 -4.04 8.96 -15.77
CA ARG A 67 -4.83 10.16 -16.02
C ARG A 67 -3.91 11.38 -16.06
N SER A 68 -4.47 12.53 -16.46
CA SER A 68 -3.74 13.81 -16.44
C SER A 68 -3.29 14.19 -15.03
N ASP A 69 -4.11 13.86 -14.03
CA ASP A 69 -3.67 13.81 -12.65
C ASP A 69 -3.19 12.38 -12.37
N PRO A 70 -1.88 12.16 -12.21
CA PRO A 70 -1.36 10.82 -12.03
C PRO A 70 -1.70 10.24 -10.67
N MET A 71 -2.19 11.02 -9.70
CA MET A 71 -2.50 10.52 -8.36
C MET A 71 -3.90 9.95 -8.21
N ILE A 72 -4.70 9.99 -9.29
CA ILE A 72 -6.05 9.42 -9.34
C ILE A 72 -6.03 8.15 -10.19
N ALA A 73 -6.29 7.02 -9.54
CA ALA A 73 -6.49 5.73 -10.17
C ALA A 73 -7.97 5.51 -10.50
N LYS A 74 -8.28 5.16 -11.75
CA LYS A 74 -9.63 4.77 -12.15
C LYS A 74 -9.60 3.61 -13.14
N ALA A 75 -10.21 2.49 -12.77
CA ALA A 75 -10.44 1.32 -13.62
C ALA A 75 -11.93 0.93 -13.60
N SER A 76 -12.28 -0.24 -14.15
CA SER A 76 -13.68 -0.65 -14.33
C SER A 76 -14.47 -0.75 -13.01
N ALA A 77 -13.83 -1.11 -11.91
CA ALA A 77 -14.44 -1.24 -10.58
C ALA A 77 -13.55 -0.66 -9.46
N LEU A 78 -12.63 0.24 -9.82
CA LEU A 78 -11.70 0.87 -8.89
C LEU A 78 -11.77 2.38 -9.08
N TRP A 79 -11.95 3.07 -7.97
CA TRP A 79 -11.45 4.41 -7.78
C TRP A 79 -10.44 4.36 -6.61
N ALA A 80 -9.28 5.01 -6.75
CA ALA A 80 -8.39 5.31 -5.63
C ALA A 80 -7.68 6.65 -5.86
N GLU A 81 -7.31 7.35 -4.79
CA GLU A 81 -6.48 8.55 -4.88
C GLU A 81 -5.54 8.68 -3.69
N TYR A 82 -4.35 9.19 -3.95
CA TYR A 82 -3.41 9.60 -2.90
C TYR A 82 -3.19 11.11 -3.00
N THR A 83 -3.53 11.84 -1.95
CA THR A 83 -3.38 13.29 -1.90
C THR A 83 -2.28 13.66 -0.92
N CYS A 84 -1.27 14.39 -1.40
CA CYS A 84 -0.27 15.02 -0.54
C CYS A 84 -0.85 16.32 0.02
N ASP A 85 -1.37 16.30 1.24
CA ASP A 85 -1.97 17.48 1.88
C ASP A 85 -0.90 18.46 2.36
N SER A 86 0.14 17.95 3.02
CA SER A 86 1.31 18.74 3.43
C SER A 86 2.59 17.94 3.20
N PRO A 87 3.52 18.43 2.34
CA PRO A 87 4.76 17.75 2.03
C PRO A 87 5.56 17.34 3.28
N PHE A 88 5.89 16.06 3.36
CA PHE A 88 6.61 15.42 4.47
C PHE A 88 5.88 15.42 5.82
N GLU A 89 4.60 15.76 5.83
CA GLU A 89 3.80 15.94 7.05
C GLU A 89 2.47 15.16 7.00
N GLN A 90 1.71 15.22 5.91
CA GLN A 90 0.36 14.63 5.84
C GLN A 90 -0.01 14.14 4.44
N TRP A 91 -0.70 12.99 4.40
CA TRP A 91 -1.31 12.40 3.21
C TRP A 91 -2.72 11.89 3.49
N SER A 92 -3.61 12.03 2.51
CA SER A 92 -4.93 11.38 2.47
C SER A 92 -4.92 10.27 1.44
N LEU A 93 -5.45 9.09 1.81
CA LEU A 93 -5.40 7.86 1.02
C LEU A 93 -6.81 7.29 0.92
N GLY A 94 -7.41 7.42 -0.26
CA GLY A 94 -8.78 7.01 -0.54
C GLY A 94 -8.86 5.80 -1.48
N ASN A 95 -9.84 4.92 -1.26
CA ASN A 95 -10.32 4.01 -2.29
C ASN A 95 -11.83 3.73 -2.19
N GLU A 96 -12.42 3.37 -3.32
CA GLU A 96 -13.77 2.81 -3.43
C GLU A 96 -13.72 1.69 -4.47
N THR A 97 -13.87 0.44 -4.04
CA THR A 97 -13.68 -0.73 -4.92
C THR A 97 -14.28 -2.01 -4.33
N TYR A 98 -13.89 -3.16 -4.90
CA TYR A 98 -14.18 -4.48 -4.37
C TYR A 98 -12.87 -5.16 -3.98
N ALA A 99 -12.79 -5.59 -2.72
CA ALA A 99 -11.76 -6.50 -2.26
C ALA A 99 -12.18 -7.95 -2.50
N VAL A 100 -11.21 -8.84 -2.66
CA VAL A 100 -11.44 -10.27 -2.56
C VAL A 100 -11.18 -10.71 -1.11
N GLU A 101 -12.14 -11.41 -0.52
CA GLU A 101 -11.96 -12.12 0.75
C GLU A 101 -11.18 -13.42 0.52
N LEU A 102 -10.01 -13.53 1.14
CA LEU A 102 -9.15 -14.71 1.09
C LEU A 102 -9.02 -15.33 2.48
N GLU A 103 -9.41 -16.60 2.62
CA GLU A 103 -9.29 -17.36 3.88
C GLU A 103 -7.82 -17.70 4.19
N ASP A 104 -7.04 -18.05 3.16
CA ASP A 104 -5.60 -18.23 3.26
C ASP A 104 -4.89 -17.13 2.45
N PRO A 105 -4.05 -16.28 3.08
CA PRO A 105 -3.25 -15.29 2.35
C PRO A 105 -2.44 -15.89 1.20
N GLN A 106 -2.01 -17.15 1.29
CA GLN A 106 -1.26 -17.83 0.23
C GLN A 106 -2.01 -17.85 -1.12
N ASP A 107 -3.35 -17.82 -1.10
CA ASP A 107 -4.17 -17.85 -2.32
C ASP A 107 -3.95 -16.60 -3.20
N ALA A 108 -3.49 -15.48 -2.62
CA ALA A 108 -3.15 -14.27 -3.37
C ALA A 108 -1.95 -14.45 -4.32
N LEU A 109 -1.10 -15.45 -4.08
CA LEU A 109 0.02 -15.80 -4.99
C LEU A 109 -0.41 -16.72 -6.15
N GLY A 110 -1.63 -17.26 -6.06
CA GLY A 110 -2.27 -18.07 -7.08
C GLY A 110 -3.11 -17.22 -8.03
N LEU A 111 -4.40 -17.54 -8.07
CA LEU A 111 -5.42 -16.82 -8.85
C LEU A 111 -6.28 -15.91 -7.97
N ALA A 112 -6.02 -15.88 -6.65
CA ALA A 112 -6.79 -15.10 -5.67
C ALA A 112 -8.30 -15.35 -5.78
N TYR A 113 -8.73 -16.62 -5.84
CA TYR A 113 -10.16 -16.94 -5.88
C TYR A 113 -10.79 -16.78 -4.50
N GLY A 114 -11.78 -15.90 -4.41
CA GLY A 114 -12.53 -15.62 -3.18
C GLY A 114 -13.82 -14.85 -3.47
N ASN A 115 -14.46 -14.35 -2.41
CA ASN A 115 -15.68 -13.55 -2.55
C ASN A 115 -15.33 -12.08 -2.79
N ALA A 116 -15.88 -11.49 -3.84
CA ALA A 116 -15.76 -10.05 -4.06
C ALA A 116 -16.72 -9.29 -3.13
N VAL A 117 -16.19 -8.41 -2.29
CA VAL A 117 -16.94 -7.60 -1.34
C VAL A 117 -16.64 -6.11 -1.53
N PRO A 118 -17.65 -5.23 -1.54
CA PRO A 118 -17.43 -3.80 -1.66
C PRO A 118 -16.71 -3.27 -0.43
N ILE A 119 -15.74 -2.38 -0.65
CA ILE A 119 -15.05 -1.64 0.40
C ILE A 119 -14.90 -0.17 -0.01
N ALA A 120 -14.78 0.68 1.00
CA ALA A 120 -14.23 2.02 0.85
C ALA A 120 -13.25 2.28 1.99
N SER A 121 -12.13 2.92 1.71
CA SER A 121 -11.20 3.37 2.74
C SER A 121 -10.98 4.87 2.61
N ASP A 122 -11.04 5.57 3.74
CA ASP A 122 -10.64 6.96 3.89
C ASP A 122 -9.63 7.03 5.03
N LEU A 123 -8.34 7.10 4.67
CA LEU A 123 -7.24 7.01 5.62
C LEU A 123 -6.39 8.27 5.55
N GLU A 124 -5.99 8.77 6.71
CA GLU A 124 -5.08 9.89 6.87
C GLU A 124 -3.77 9.39 7.49
N TRP A 125 -2.65 9.74 6.86
CA TRP A 125 -1.31 9.45 7.35
C TRP A 125 -0.62 10.74 7.79
N TYR A 126 0.02 10.71 8.94
CA TYR A 126 0.76 11.84 9.51
C TYR A 126 2.19 11.42 9.87
N ALA A 127 3.17 12.27 9.52
CA ALA A 127 4.55 12.04 9.88
C ALA A 127 4.78 12.19 11.38
N ASP A 128 5.52 11.25 11.98
CA ASP A 128 5.96 11.30 13.38
C ASP A 128 7.49 11.17 13.53
N GLY A 129 8.19 10.91 12.41
CA GLY A 129 9.64 10.75 12.36
C GLY A 129 10.30 11.51 11.21
N GLU A 130 11.62 11.49 11.24
CA GLU A 130 12.48 12.13 10.25
C GLU A 130 12.47 11.38 8.92
N ILE A 131 12.81 12.08 7.85
CA ILE A 131 12.98 11.47 6.53
C ILE A 131 14.29 10.70 6.51
N GLU A 132 14.21 9.42 6.14
CA GLU A 132 15.38 8.57 5.94
C GLU A 132 15.60 8.29 4.46
N PHE A 133 16.83 8.47 4.00
CA PHE A 133 17.22 8.18 2.62
C PHE A 133 17.32 6.67 2.42
N ILE A 134 16.66 6.17 1.39
CA ILE A 134 16.76 4.78 0.94
C ILE A 134 17.20 4.76 -0.53
N VAL A 135 17.47 3.56 -1.05
CA VAL A 135 17.73 3.39 -2.48
C VAL A 135 16.51 3.86 -3.26
N ASP A 136 16.74 4.69 -4.27
CA ASP A 136 15.73 5.23 -5.17
C ASP A 136 14.62 6.04 -4.48
N GLY A 137 14.83 6.60 -3.28
CA GLY A 137 13.80 7.40 -2.63
C GLY A 137 14.02 7.68 -1.15
N TYR A 138 12.93 7.76 -0.40
CA TYR A 138 12.93 7.92 1.05
C TYR A 138 11.85 7.09 1.74
N GLN A 139 12.04 6.91 3.05
CA GLN A 139 11.04 6.39 3.96
C GLN A 139 10.81 7.35 5.12
N GLN A 140 9.66 7.23 5.77
CA GLN A 140 9.30 8.01 6.95
C GLN A 140 8.36 7.20 7.84
N SER A 141 8.58 7.24 9.16
CA SER A 141 7.62 6.74 10.13
C SER A 141 6.47 7.74 10.31
N GLY A 142 5.33 7.22 10.71
CA GLY A 142 4.17 8.02 11.01
C GLY A 142 3.11 7.27 11.77
N VAL A 143 1.95 7.89 11.83
CA VAL A 143 0.72 7.28 12.32
C VAL A 143 -0.34 7.33 11.24
N LEU A 144 -1.29 6.40 11.31
CA LEU A 144 -2.43 6.33 10.42
C LEU A 144 -3.74 6.24 11.21
N LEU A 145 -4.73 7.01 10.77
CA LEU A 145 -6.09 6.99 11.30
C LEU A 145 -7.09 7.08 10.15
N GLY A 146 -8.36 6.85 10.45
CA GLY A 146 -9.44 6.95 9.47
C GLY A 146 -10.38 5.76 9.56
N ALA A 147 -11.11 5.51 8.48
CA ALA A 147 -12.17 4.52 8.45
C ALA A 147 -12.06 3.60 7.24
N ILE A 148 -12.42 2.33 7.45
CA ILE A 148 -12.59 1.35 6.38
C ILE A 148 -14.01 0.82 6.46
N GLU A 149 -14.82 1.13 5.45
CA GLU A 149 -16.18 0.63 5.31
C GLU A 149 -16.15 -0.76 4.68
N THR A 150 -16.82 -1.72 5.33
CA THR A 150 -16.99 -3.09 4.84
C THR A 150 -18.45 -3.52 4.92
N LEU A 151 -18.80 -4.65 4.31
CA LEU A 151 -20.13 -5.25 4.51
C LEU A 151 -20.45 -5.57 5.98
N GLY A 152 -19.43 -5.82 6.81
CA GLY A 152 -19.55 -6.07 8.23
C GLY A 152 -19.69 -4.81 9.10
N GLY A 153 -19.68 -3.62 8.48
CA GLY A 153 -19.68 -2.32 9.14
C GLY A 153 -18.36 -1.57 8.99
N THR A 154 -18.31 -0.40 9.60
CA THR A 154 -17.14 0.49 9.57
C THR A 154 -16.11 0.05 10.60
N ILE A 155 -14.85 -0.04 10.17
CA ILE A 155 -13.68 -0.26 11.02
C ILE A 155 -13.05 1.10 11.23
N GLU A 156 -13.16 1.63 12.45
CA GLU A 156 -12.51 2.86 12.85
C GLU A 156 -11.06 2.56 13.29
N ILE A 157 -10.10 3.26 12.67
CA ILE A 157 -8.69 3.21 13.05
C ILE A 157 -8.38 4.46 13.87
N SER A 158 -8.25 4.26 15.18
CA SER A 158 -7.88 5.31 16.12
C SER A 158 -6.36 5.34 16.29
N GLU A 159 -5.67 6.06 15.38
CA GLU A 159 -4.22 6.32 15.39
C GLU A 159 -3.34 5.09 15.71
N ILE A 160 -2.81 4.44 14.68
CA ILE A 160 -1.89 3.30 14.81
C ILE A 160 -0.57 3.58 14.13
N ARG A 161 0.45 2.77 14.43
CA ARG A 161 1.77 2.88 13.83
C ARG A 161 1.69 2.71 12.32
N ALA A 162 2.46 3.53 11.61
CA ALA A 162 2.53 3.49 10.17
C ALA A 162 3.95 3.80 9.65
N ALA A 163 4.19 3.38 8.42
CA ALA A 163 5.39 3.74 7.68
C ALA A 163 5.03 3.96 6.22
N ARG A 164 5.73 4.92 5.59
CA ARG A 164 5.59 5.18 4.17
C ARG A 164 6.92 5.15 3.45
N THR A 165 6.87 4.87 2.15
CA THR A 165 7.98 5.11 1.23
C THR A 165 7.48 5.85 0.00
N HIS A 166 8.35 6.66 -0.58
CA HIS A 166 8.17 7.18 -1.92
C HIS A 166 9.47 6.98 -2.69
N ARG A 167 9.39 6.22 -3.79
CA ARG A 167 10.55 5.79 -4.58
C ARG A 167 10.32 6.02 -6.06
N TRP A 168 11.38 6.39 -6.79
CA TRP A 168 11.33 6.64 -8.22
C TRP A 168 12.66 6.32 -8.91
N THR A 169 12.59 5.84 -10.14
CA THR A 169 13.76 5.52 -10.95
C THR A 169 13.51 5.75 -12.43
N ALA A 170 14.60 5.98 -13.19
CA ALA A 170 14.58 6.00 -14.65
C ALA A 170 14.57 4.58 -15.24
N GLU A 171 14.79 3.55 -14.42
CA GLU A 171 14.66 2.16 -14.84
C GLU A 171 13.18 1.74 -14.95
N ALA A 172 12.92 0.64 -15.66
CA ALA A 172 11.56 0.15 -15.86
C ALA A 172 10.92 -0.44 -14.59
N THR A 173 11.74 -0.80 -13.60
CA THR A 173 11.29 -1.43 -12.35
C THR A 173 12.05 -0.85 -11.16
N LEU A 174 11.38 -0.81 -10.01
CA LEU A 174 12.01 -0.58 -8.72
C LEU A 174 12.40 -1.93 -8.10
N PRO A 175 13.57 -2.03 -7.44
CA PRO A 175 13.87 -3.17 -6.60
C PRO A 175 12.86 -3.24 -5.44
N GLN A 176 12.75 -4.39 -4.78
CA GLN A 176 11.85 -4.55 -3.63
C GLN A 176 12.28 -3.60 -2.48
N ALA A 177 11.33 -2.83 -1.94
CA ALA A 177 11.59 -1.73 -0.99
C ALA A 177 12.19 -2.18 0.33
N VAL A 178 11.72 -3.34 0.79
CA VAL A 178 12.05 -3.87 2.10
C VAL A 178 12.83 -5.16 1.86
N SER A 179 13.83 -5.41 2.69
CA SER A 179 14.57 -6.67 2.75
C SER A 179 14.83 -6.98 4.22
N GLY A 180 14.24 -8.06 4.71
CA GLY A 180 14.42 -8.53 6.08
C GLY A 180 14.61 -10.04 6.12
N LYS A 181 15.22 -10.55 7.18
CA LYS A 181 15.31 -12.00 7.38
C LYS A 181 14.06 -12.48 8.10
N VAL A 182 13.12 -13.07 7.37
CA VAL A 182 11.96 -13.73 7.97
C VAL A 182 12.41 -15.06 8.60
N VAL A 183 12.17 -15.22 9.90
CA VAL A 183 12.37 -16.48 10.61
C VAL A 183 11.02 -16.87 11.19
N ALA A 184 10.41 -17.94 10.65
CA ALA A 184 9.17 -18.58 11.13
C ALA A 184 8.15 -17.61 11.75
N HIS A 185 7.30 -17.02 10.91
CA HIS A 185 6.25 -16.09 11.34
C HIS A 185 4.87 -16.78 11.34
N LEU A 186 4.05 -16.45 12.34
CA LEU A 186 2.62 -16.76 12.40
C LEU A 186 1.76 -15.48 12.43
N GLY A 187 2.40 -14.31 12.25
CA GLY A 187 1.77 -13.00 12.30
C GLY A 187 1.11 -12.60 10.98
N PRO A 188 0.59 -11.37 10.90
CA PRO A 188 -0.05 -10.83 9.70
C PRO A 188 0.80 -11.00 8.46
N ARG A 189 0.17 -11.43 7.36
CA ARG A 189 0.82 -11.65 6.07
C ARG A 189 -0.01 -11.05 4.94
N LEU A 190 0.62 -10.22 4.09
CA LEU A 190 0.01 -9.56 2.93
C LEU A 190 0.83 -9.85 1.66
N PRO A 191 0.52 -10.93 0.95
CA PRO A 191 1.18 -11.27 -0.30
C PRO A 191 0.51 -10.61 -1.51
N PHE A 192 1.33 -10.11 -2.43
CA PHE A 192 0.93 -9.54 -3.71
C PHE A 192 1.80 -10.14 -4.82
N LYS A 193 1.16 -10.59 -5.90
CA LYS A 193 1.84 -11.10 -7.09
C LYS A 193 1.62 -10.15 -8.25
N PHE A 194 2.72 -9.67 -8.84
CA PHE A 194 2.67 -8.71 -9.94
C PHE A 194 2.61 -9.42 -11.30
N PRO A 195 2.12 -8.74 -12.36
CA PRO A 195 2.11 -9.29 -13.72
C PRO A 195 3.49 -9.68 -14.26
N THR A 196 4.56 -9.08 -13.74
CA THR A 196 5.96 -9.42 -14.08
C THR A 196 6.40 -10.76 -13.51
N GLY A 197 5.64 -11.36 -12.60
CA GLY A 197 5.99 -12.55 -11.84
C GLY A 197 6.69 -12.27 -10.52
N ASP A 198 7.05 -11.00 -10.25
CA ASP A 198 7.59 -10.59 -8.96
C ASP A 198 6.55 -10.76 -7.85
N VAL A 199 7.02 -11.03 -6.64
CA VAL A 199 6.18 -11.20 -5.46
C VAL A 199 6.63 -10.21 -4.38
N LEU A 200 5.65 -9.53 -3.81
CA LEU A 200 5.79 -8.79 -2.57
C LEU A 200 5.06 -9.57 -1.48
N ASP A 201 5.79 -10.30 -0.64
CA ASP A 201 5.23 -11.05 0.47
C ASP A 201 5.55 -10.35 1.78
N LEU A 202 4.62 -9.52 2.25
CA LEU A 202 4.82 -8.74 3.48
C LEU A 202 4.44 -9.58 4.69
N VAL A 203 5.30 -9.56 5.69
CA VAL A 203 5.12 -10.22 6.99
C VAL A 203 5.30 -9.19 8.08
N LEU A 204 4.35 -9.11 9.01
CA LEU A 204 4.49 -8.21 10.15
C LEU A 204 5.36 -8.85 11.23
N THR A 205 6.39 -8.12 11.66
CA THR A 205 7.26 -8.45 12.79
C THR A 205 7.07 -7.44 13.92
N VAL A 206 7.73 -7.66 15.06
CA VAL A 206 7.74 -6.69 16.18
C VAL A 206 8.31 -5.33 15.79
N ASP A 207 9.19 -5.29 14.78
CA ASP A 207 9.83 -4.06 14.29
C ASP A 207 9.08 -3.44 13.09
N GLY A 208 7.93 -4.02 12.70
CA GLY A 208 7.13 -3.60 11.55
C GLY A 208 7.17 -4.59 10.38
N TRP A 209 6.67 -4.15 9.23
CA TRP A 209 6.58 -4.96 8.02
C TRP A 209 7.95 -5.29 7.43
N VAL A 210 8.18 -6.56 7.09
CA VAL A 210 9.35 -7.03 6.34
C VAL A 210 8.90 -7.87 5.14
N THR A 211 9.76 -8.03 4.16
CA THR A 211 9.53 -8.92 3.01
C THR A 211 10.12 -10.30 3.25
N GLN A 212 9.39 -11.32 2.82
CA GLN A 212 9.83 -12.72 2.81
C GLN A 212 10.46 -13.14 1.47
#